data_AF-A0A3C1GJG4-F1
#
_entry.id   AF-A0A3C1GJG4-F1
#
_cell.length_a   1.000
_cell.length_b   1.000
_cell.length_c   1.000
_cell.angle_alpha   90.00
_cell.angle_beta   90.00
_cell.angle_gamma   90.00
#
_symmetry.space_group_name_H-M   'P 1'
#
loop_
_entity.id
_entity.type
_entity.pdbx_description
1 polymer ?
#
loop_
_entity_poly.entity_id
_entity_poly.type
_entity_poly.pdbx_seq_one_letter_code
_entity_poly.pdbx_strand_id
1 'polypeptide(L)'
;MTDLTRTEAVQEALGEWNGNAAPARGAIASTHLTGASVDLSKVEHSDVELTWLRLVLGRLTARGLVSAIEEFAQPHFHVMVFRAYARHGVRLRAPVAIGGC
;
A
#
# COMPACT_ATOMS: atom_id res chain seq x y z
N MET A 1 -8.57 3.92 3.96
CA MET A 1 -8.78 4.68 2.71
C MET A 1 -7.96 3.97 1.64
N THR A 2 -8.39 3.96 0.38
CA THR A 2 -7.60 3.36 -0.71
C THR A 2 -7.11 4.51 -1.57
N ASP A 3 -5.80 4.75 -1.61
CA ASP A 3 -5.23 5.77 -2.50
C ASP A 3 -4.64 5.06 -3.73
N LEU A 4 -5.26 5.32 -4.88
CA LEU A 4 -4.92 4.70 -6.15
C LEU A 4 -3.52 5.14 -6.61
N THR A 5 -2.86 4.26 -7.37
CA THR A 5 -1.62 4.57 -8.11
C THR A 5 -1.77 5.93 -8.82
N ARG A 6 -0.93 6.91 -8.44
CA ARG A 6 -0.98 8.29 -8.94
C ARG A 6 0.25 8.51 -9.83
N THR A 7 0.04 8.95 -11.07
CA THR A 7 1.15 9.14 -12.04
C THR A 7 1.99 10.37 -11.70
N GLU A 8 3.20 10.48 -12.25
CA GLU A 8 4.08 11.65 -12.02
C GLU A 8 3.37 12.95 -12.37
N ALA A 9 2.67 12.96 -13.51
CA ALA A 9 1.90 14.11 -13.96
C ALA A 9 0.78 14.50 -12.98
N VAL A 10 0.10 13.53 -12.36
CA VAL A 10 -0.94 13.81 -11.37
C VAL A 10 -0.31 14.27 -10.04
N GLN A 11 0.85 13.75 -9.66
CA GLN A 11 1.59 14.20 -8.48
C GLN A 11 2.16 15.62 -8.66
N GLU A 12 2.68 15.95 -9.85
CA GLU A 12 3.11 17.31 -10.21
C GLU A 12 1.94 18.29 -10.15
N ALA A 13 0.81 17.96 -10.79
CA ALA A 13 -0.41 18.76 -10.70
C ALA A 13 -0.91 18.91 -9.25
N LEU A 14 -0.72 17.88 -8.40
CA LEU A 14 -1.06 17.98 -6.99
C LEU A 14 -0.16 18.97 -6.24
N GLY A 15 1.12 19.05 -6.60
CA GLY A 15 2.07 20.00 -6.03
C GLY A 15 1.76 21.45 -6.37
N GLU A 16 1.04 21.71 -7.47
CA GLU A 16 0.66 23.07 -7.88
C GLU A 16 -0.31 23.75 -6.89
N TRP A 17 -1.20 22.97 -6.26
CA TRP A 17 -2.23 23.50 -5.35
C TRP A 17 -2.14 22.98 -3.91
N ASN A 18 -1.26 22.01 -3.61
CA ASN A 18 -1.06 21.46 -2.27
C ASN A 18 0.43 21.54 -1.90
N GLY A 19 0.80 22.54 -1.10
CA GLY A 19 2.19 22.75 -0.65
C GLY A 19 2.74 21.64 0.25
N ASN A 20 1.90 20.73 0.74
CA ASN A 20 2.31 19.54 1.49
C ASN A 20 2.49 18.30 0.59
N ALA A 21 2.26 18.41 -0.72
CA ALA A 21 2.43 17.30 -1.64
C ALA A 21 3.91 16.93 -1.73
N ALA A 22 4.22 15.65 -1.50
CA ALA A 22 5.56 15.12 -1.73
C ALA A 22 5.95 15.33 -3.20
N PRO A 23 7.22 15.66 -3.50
CA PRO A 23 7.67 15.91 -4.86
C PRO A 23 7.44 14.68 -5.76
N ALA A 24 7.23 14.91 -7.05
CA ALA A 24 7.03 13.81 -8.00
C ALA A 24 8.33 13.04 -8.31
N ARG A 25 9.51 13.64 -8.06
CA ARG A 25 10.82 13.02 -8.33
C ARG A 25 11.82 13.33 -7.22
N GLY A 26 12.86 12.50 -7.09
CA GLY A 26 13.94 12.66 -6.11
C GLY A 26 13.86 11.70 -4.91
N ALA A 27 14.78 11.82 -3.96
CA ALA A 27 14.93 10.89 -2.82
C ALA A 27 13.75 10.91 -1.83
N ILE A 28 12.95 11.98 -1.85
CA ILE A 28 11.74 12.18 -1.05
C ILE A 28 10.47 12.12 -1.91
N ALA A 29 10.56 11.52 -3.11
CA ALA A 29 9.44 11.44 -4.03
C ALA A 29 8.28 10.63 -3.46
N SER A 30 7.07 10.99 -3.87
CA SER A 30 5.84 10.27 -3.55
C SER A 30 5.96 8.78 -3.93
N THR A 31 5.80 7.89 -2.95
CA THR A 31 5.86 6.42 -3.13
C THR A 31 4.76 5.88 -4.06
N HIS A 32 3.74 6.71 -4.36
CA HIS A 32 2.61 6.42 -5.25
C HIS A 32 2.98 6.16 -6.72
N LEU A 33 4.22 6.44 -7.12
CA LEU A 33 4.76 6.11 -8.46
C LEU A 33 5.15 4.64 -8.60
N THR A 34 5.34 3.95 -7.49
CA THR A 34 5.85 2.57 -7.45
C THR A 34 4.81 1.52 -7.07
N GLY A 35 3.59 1.95 -6.72
CA GLY A 35 2.59 1.09 -6.09
C GLY A 35 1.26 1.78 -5.74
N ALA A 36 0.35 1.02 -5.14
CA ALA A 36 -0.92 1.53 -4.60
C ALA A 36 -0.90 1.51 -3.07
N SER A 37 -1.60 2.44 -2.42
CA SER A 37 -1.69 2.52 -0.96
C SER A 37 -3.04 2.00 -0.49
N VAL A 38 -3.02 1.10 0.48
CA VAL A 38 -4.21 0.50 1.08
C VAL A 38 -4.11 0.65 2.59
N ASP A 39 -5.15 1.21 3.21
CA ASP A 39 -5.26 1.15 4.67
C ASP A 39 -6.17 0.01 5.09
N LEU A 40 -5.67 -0.84 5.99
CA LEU A 40 -6.45 -1.90 6.64
C LEU A 40 -6.84 -1.44 8.04
N SER A 41 -8.13 -1.20 8.28
CA SER A 41 -8.64 -0.85 9.62
C SER A 41 -8.29 -1.93 10.64
N LYS A 42 -8.06 -1.55 11.89
CA LYS A 42 -7.88 -2.46 13.04
C LYS A 42 -9.14 -2.60 13.89
N VAL A 43 -10.16 -1.76 13.67
CA VAL A 43 -11.30 -1.60 14.58
C VAL A 43 -12.16 -2.87 14.69
N GLU A 44 -12.30 -3.61 13.59
CA GLU A 44 -13.18 -4.79 13.51
C GLU A 44 -12.41 -6.13 13.60
N HIS A 45 -11.12 -6.11 13.96
CA HIS A 45 -10.29 -7.31 14.02
C HIS A 45 -9.98 -7.73 15.46
N SER A 46 -10.08 -9.02 15.71
CA SER A 46 -9.59 -9.64 16.94
C SER A 46 -8.06 -9.56 17.06
N ASP A 47 -7.53 -9.69 18.28
CA ASP A 47 -6.08 -9.71 18.52
C ASP A 47 -5.35 -10.81 17.73
N VAL A 48 -6.02 -11.94 17.49
CA VAL A 48 -5.51 -13.05 16.69
C VAL A 48 -5.38 -12.64 15.22
N GLU A 49 -6.40 -11.99 14.67
CA GLU A 49 -6.38 -11.48 13.29
C GLU A 49 -5.36 -10.38 13.11
N LEU A 50 -5.23 -9.45 14.07
CA LEU A 50 -4.21 -8.42 14.04
C LEU A 50 -2.80 -9.02 14.10
N THR A 51 -2.59 -10.07 14.90
CA THR A 51 -1.31 -10.80 14.96
C THR A 51 -1.01 -11.51 13.64
N TRP A 52 -2.02 -12.14 13.04
CA TRP A 52 -1.89 -12.75 11.72
C TRP A 52 -1.55 -11.72 10.63
N LEU A 53 -2.24 -10.57 10.62
CA LEU A 53 -1.97 -9.46 9.71
C LEU A 53 -0.52 -8.97 9.85
N ARG A 54 -0.04 -8.75 11.08
CA ARG A 54 1.37 -8.36 11.34
C ARG A 54 2.36 -9.37 10.76
N LEU A 55 2.11 -10.67 10.95
CA LEU A 55 2.98 -11.72 10.40
C LEU A 55 2.97 -11.76 8.87
N VAL A 56 1.80 -11.63 8.26
CA VAL A 56 1.66 -11.61 6.79
C VAL A 56 2.35 -10.38 6.20
N LEU A 57 2.03 -9.19 6.71
CA LEU A 57 2.61 -7.93 6.26
C LEU A 57 4.12 -7.93 6.47
N GLY A 58 4.60 -8.39 7.63
CA GLY A 58 6.03 -8.54 7.90
C GLY A 58 6.76 -9.43 6.88
N ARG A 59 6.16 -10.58 6.51
CA ARG A 59 6.74 -11.46 5.48
C ARG A 59 6.75 -10.83 4.09
N LEU A 60 5.71 -10.08 3.72
CA LEU A 60 5.64 -9.39 2.43
C LEU A 60 6.63 -8.21 2.36
N THR A 61 6.79 -7.49 3.47
CA THR A 61 7.79 -6.42 3.61
C THR A 61 9.21 -6.96 3.51
N ALA A 62 9.52 -8.07 4.18
CA ALA A 62 10.83 -8.73 4.08
C ALA A 62 11.18 -9.19 2.65
N ARG A 63 10.16 -9.43 1.81
CA ARG A 63 10.32 -9.79 0.39
C ARG A 63 10.37 -8.58 -0.55
N GLY A 64 10.27 -7.35 -0.02
CA GLY A 64 10.23 -6.13 -0.81
C GLY A 64 8.99 -6.05 -1.73
N LEU A 65 7.88 -6.68 -1.33
CA LEU A 65 6.64 -6.68 -2.11
C LEU A 65 5.65 -5.62 -1.64
N VAL A 66 5.69 -5.29 -0.36
CA VAL A 66 4.93 -4.21 0.27
C VAL A 66 5.83 -3.45 1.24
N SER A 67 5.38 -2.27 1.67
CA SER A 67 5.88 -1.59 2.87
C SER A 67 4.69 -1.29 3.76
N ALA A 68 4.63 -1.93 4.91
CA ALA A 68 3.53 -1.79 5.86
C ALA A 68 3.99 -1.06 7.12
N ILE A 69 3.27 -0.02 7.51
CA ILE A 69 3.46 0.73 8.75
C ILE A 69 2.20 0.54 9.59
N GLU A 70 2.37 0.13 10.84
CA GLU A 70 1.24 0.06 11.78
C GLU A 70 1.05 1.43 12.43
N GLU A 71 -0.09 2.06 12.16
CA GLU A 71 -0.45 3.34 12.77
C GLU A 71 -1.17 3.08 14.09
N PHE A 72 -0.75 3.75 15.16
CA PHE A 72 -1.32 3.57 16.50
C PHE A 72 -2.27 4.71 16.88
N ALA A 73 -2.03 5.92 16.36
CA ALA A 73 -2.89 7.08 16.59
C ALA A 73 -4.23 6.95 15.84
N GLN A 74 -4.18 6.45 14.60
CA GLN A 74 -5.36 6.03 13.86
C GLN A 74 -5.28 4.51 13.71
N PRO A 75 -6.32 3.74 14.11
CA PRO A 75 -6.21 2.30 14.23
C PRO A 75 -6.28 1.62 12.86
N HIS A 76 -5.22 1.71 12.06
CA HIS A 76 -5.08 1.04 10.77
C HIS A 76 -3.63 0.63 10.48
N PHE A 77 -3.43 -0.25 9.49
CA PHE A 77 -2.15 -0.48 8.85
C PHE A 77 -2.10 0.32 7.56
N HIS A 78 -1.12 1.19 7.41
CA HIS A 78 -0.83 1.87 6.16
C HIS A 78 0.09 1.00 5.30
N VAL A 79 -0.41 0.48 4.17
CA VAL A 79 0.30 -0.49 3.34
C VAL A 79 0.53 0.06 1.93
N MET A 80 1.79 0.27 1.58
CA MET A 80 2.23 0.51 0.20
C MET A 80 2.45 -0.83 -0.51
N VAL A 81 1.73 -1.10 -1.59
CA VAL A 81 1.88 -2.33 -2.40
C VAL A 81 2.65 -2.03 -3.66
N PHE A 82 3.84 -2.63 -3.83
CA PHE A 82 4.69 -2.37 -4.99
C PHE A 82 4.26 -3.16 -6.22
N ARG A 83 4.60 -2.68 -7.42
CA ARG A 83 4.35 -3.38 -8.69
C ARG A 83 4.88 -4.82 -8.74
N ALA A 84 5.94 -5.14 -7.97
CA ALA A 84 6.47 -6.50 -7.86
C ALA A 84 5.46 -7.50 -7.28
N TYR A 85 4.50 -7.02 -6.47
CA TYR A 85 3.44 -7.84 -5.89
C TYR A 85 2.55 -8.50 -6.95
N ALA A 86 2.23 -7.81 -8.06
CA ALA A 86 1.41 -8.37 -9.13
C ALA A 86 2.03 -9.64 -9.73
N ARG A 87 3.36 -9.65 -9.93
CA ARG A 87 4.10 -10.83 -10.40
C ARG A 87 4.11 -11.96 -9.36
N HIS A 88 4.11 -11.61 -8.08
CA HIS A 88 4.03 -12.58 -6.98
C HIS A 88 2.62 -13.22 -6.89
N GLY A 89 1.56 -12.42 -7.03
CA GLY A 89 0.16 -12.87 -6.98
C GLY A 89 -0.18 -13.87 -8.09
N VAL A 90 0.32 -13.65 -9.30
CA VAL A 90 0.16 -14.60 -10.43
C VAL A 90 0.77 -15.96 -10.13
N ARG A 91 1.88 -16.02 -9.37
CA ARG A 91 2.54 -17.28 -8.97
C ARG A 91 1.84 -18.01 -7.83
N LEU A 92 1.08 -17.29 -6.99
CA LEU A 92 0.40 -17.88 -5.84
C LEU A 92 -0.88 -18.64 -6.21
N ARG A 93 -1.41 -18.52 -7.45
CA ARG A 93 -2.77 -18.99 -7.81
C ARG A 93 -3.77 -18.67 -6.67
N ALA A 94 -3.73 -17.44 -6.16
CA ALA A 94 -4.69 -17.01 -5.16
C ALA A 94 -6.08 -16.94 -5.82
N PRO A 95 -7.15 -17.52 -5.24
CA PRO A 95 -8.49 -17.52 -5.84
C PRO A 95 -9.17 -16.14 -5.93
N VAL A 96 -8.45 -15.05 -5.64
CA VAL A 96 -9.03 -13.70 -5.48
C VAL A 96 -8.81 -12.81 -6.73
N ALA A 97 -8.45 -13.41 -7.87
CA ALA A 97 -8.17 -12.67 -9.11
C ALA A 97 -8.99 -13.12 -10.32
N ILE A 98 -10.13 -13.78 -10.13
CA ILE A 98 -11.11 -13.98 -11.21
C ILE A 98 -12.45 -13.44 -10.75
N GLY A 99 -12.56 -12.11 -10.75
CA GLY A 99 -13.86 -11.47 -11.02
C GLY A 99 -14.23 -11.82 -12.45
N GLY A 100 -14.96 -12.92 -12.61
CA GLY A 100 -15.69 -13.24 -13.83
C GLY A 100 -17.00 -12.46 -13.84
N CYS A 101 -17.34 -11.93 -15.01
CA CYS A 101 -18.51 -11.13 -15.33
C CYS A 101 -19.85 -11.73 -14.86
#